data_AF-A0AAE5AEE5-F1
#
_entry.id   AF-A0AAE5AEE5-F1
#
_cell.length_a   1.000
_cell.length_b   1.000
_cell.length_c   1.000
_cell.angle_alpha   90.00
_cell.angle_beta   90.00
_cell.angle_gamma   90.00
#
_symmetry.space_group_name_H-M   'P 1'
#
loop_
_entity.id
_entity.type
_entity.pdbx_description
1 polymer ?
#
loop_
_entity_poly.entity_id
_entity_poly.type
_entity_poly.pdbx_seq_one_letter_code
_entity_poly.pdbx_strand_id
1 'polypeptide(L)'
;MRTAVVRVGVDPAGELGEQQLSDGMATLRGLLAERGAEVLDNQLAGLPAHRREVEVLIAGDDAPELQAIAIELCAKAFGTFPTAGVVTFVSRGTDEDVRGVLAGFGVSGDIVRSVDDEGWDVVTVTLDKADLTRIPESRIHTALEASLNCEVHIRTV
;
A
#
# COMPACT_ATOMS: atom_id res chain seq x y z
N MET A 1 8.46 -5.34 -2.29
CA MET A 1 7.26 -4.81 -2.93
C MET A 1 6.41 -4.12 -1.89
N ARG A 2 6.15 -2.83 -2.10
CA ARG A 2 5.29 -2.03 -1.20
C ARG A 2 3.83 -2.44 -1.35
N THR A 3 2.99 -2.03 -0.41
CA THR A 3 1.54 -2.18 -0.55
C THR A 3 0.93 -0.84 -0.94
N ALA A 4 0.20 -0.81 -2.04
CA ALA A 4 -0.58 0.34 -2.48
C ALA A 4 -2.05 0.18 -2.07
N VAL A 5 -2.67 1.29 -1.72
CA VAL A 5 -4.13 1.46 -1.70
C VAL A 5 -4.50 2.19 -2.99
N VAL A 6 -5.20 1.49 -3.87
CA VAL A 6 -5.70 2.02 -5.14
C VAL A 6 -7.18 2.31 -5.00
N ARG A 7 -7.55 3.58 -5.17
CA ARG A 7 -8.95 4.01 -5.16
C ARG A 7 -9.55 3.93 -6.55
N VAL A 8 -10.76 3.38 -6.66
CA VAL A 8 -11.48 3.26 -7.93
C VAL A 8 -12.95 3.60 -7.72
N GLY A 9 -13.46 4.57 -8.48
CA GLY A 9 -14.90 4.86 -8.54
C GLY A 9 -15.59 3.80 -9.42
N VAL A 10 -16.47 2.98 -8.84
CA VAL A 10 -16.99 1.77 -9.51
C VAL A 10 -18.32 1.97 -10.21
N ASP A 11 -19.06 3.01 -9.89
CA ASP A 11 -20.31 3.36 -10.58
C ASP A 11 -20.50 4.87 -10.67
N PRO A 12 -19.72 5.56 -11.52
CA PRO A 12 -19.80 7.01 -11.65
C PRO A 12 -21.15 7.49 -12.19
N ALA A 13 -21.82 6.66 -13.00
CA ALA A 13 -23.12 6.96 -13.60
C ALA A 13 -24.29 6.75 -12.62
N GLY A 14 -24.10 5.93 -11.58
CA GLY A 14 -25.13 5.65 -10.58
C GLY A 14 -26.18 4.65 -11.04
N GLU A 15 -25.83 3.79 -11.99
CA GLU A 15 -26.76 2.87 -12.66
C GLU A 15 -27.00 1.58 -11.85
N LEU A 16 -26.10 1.27 -10.90
CA LEU A 16 -26.19 0.05 -10.12
C LEU A 16 -27.11 0.20 -8.91
N GLY A 17 -28.03 -0.76 -8.76
CA GLY A 17 -28.81 -0.95 -7.54
C GLY A 17 -28.02 -1.63 -6.42
N GLU A 18 -28.60 -1.68 -5.21
CA GLU A 18 -27.94 -2.23 -4.02
C GLU A 18 -27.47 -3.68 -4.20
N GLN A 19 -28.32 -4.55 -4.78
CA GLN A 19 -27.95 -5.94 -5.03
C GLN A 19 -26.79 -6.05 -6.01
N GLN A 20 -26.78 -5.26 -7.08
CA GLN A 20 -25.70 -5.27 -8.08
C GLN A 20 -24.38 -4.78 -7.47
N LEU A 21 -24.42 -3.79 -6.57
CA LEU A 21 -23.24 -3.33 -5.84
C LEU A 21 -22.70 -4.41 -4.89
N SER A 22 -23.59 -5.11 -4.19
CA SER A 22 -23.22 -6.22 -3.30
C SER A 22 -22.60 -7.40 -4.08
N ASP A 23 -23.23 -7.79 -5.18
CA ASP A 23 -22.75 -8.88 -6.04
C ASP A 23 -21.39 -8.51 -6.65
N GLY A 24 -21.26 -7.28 -7.15
CA GLY A 24 -19.99 -6.76 -7.68
C GLY A 24 -18.88 -6.75 -6.63
N MET A 25 -19.15 -6.35 -5.38
CA MET A 25 -18.16 -6.46 -4.29
C MET A 25 -17.77 -7.91 -4.00
N ALA A 26 -18.70 -8.85 -4.02
CA ALA A 26 -18.41 -10.27 -3.84
C ALA A 26 -17.52 -10.83 -4.96
N THR A 27 -17.83 -10.49 -6.22
CA THR A 27 -17.01 -10.86 -7.37
C THR A 27 -15.62 -10.22 -7.31
N LEU A 28 -15.51 -8.93 -6.97
CA LEU A 28 -14.23 -8.24 -6.84
C LEU A 28 -13.33 -8.90 -5.79
N ARG A 29 -13.87 -9.28 -4.62
CA ARG A 29 -13.12 -10.01 -3.59
C ARG A 29 -12.53 -11.32 -4.13
N GLY A 30 -13.31 -12.08 -4.89
CA GLY A 30 -12.85 -13.32 -5.51
C GLY A 30 -11.69 -13.09 -6.49
N LEU A 31 -11.85 -12.11 -7.38
CA LEU A 31 -10.83 -11.75 -8.38
C LEU A 31 -9.51 -11.24 -7.76
N LEU A 32 -9.61 -10.49 -6.65
CA LEU A 32 -8.44 -9.97 -5.95
C LEU A 32 -7.72 -11.06 -5.14
N ALA A 33 -8.46 -11.98 -4.53
CA ALA A 33 -7.89 -13.08 -3.75
C ALA A 33 -6.99 -13.98 -4.60
N GLU A 34 -7.35 -14.24 -5.86
CA GLU A 34 -6.51 -14.98 -6.83
C GLU A 34 -5.15 -14.33 -7.09
N ARG A 35 -5.01 -13.03 -6.78
CA ARG A 35 -3.81 -12.22 -6.99
C ARG A 35 -3.10 -11.85 -5.69
N GLY A 36 -3.56 -12.35 -4.54
CA GLY A 36 -3.05 -11.96 -3.23
C GLY A 36 -3.30 -10.47 -2.90
N ALA A 37 -4.35 -9.90 -3.51
CA ALA A 37 -4.82 -8.54 -3.24
C ALA A 37 -6.11 -8.58 -2.43
N GLU A 38 -6.44 -7.46 -1.80
CA GLU A 38 -7.61 -7.33 -0.93
C GLU A 38 -8.39 -6.06 -1.29
N VAL A 39 -9.67 -6.01 -0.94
CA VAL A 39 -10.47 -4.78 -1.02
C VAL A 39 -10.95 -4.47 0.39
N LEU A 40 -10.81 -3.20 0.81
CA LEU A 40 -11.35 -2.74 2.08
C LEU A 40 -12.88 -2.80 2.05
N ASP A 41 -13.47 -3.12 3.20
CA ASP A 41 -14.92 -3.28 3.31
C ASP A 41 -15.62 -1.92 3.29
N ASN A 42 -15.82 -1.40 2.09
CA ASN A 42 -16.50 -0.15 1.84
C ASN A 42 -18.00 -0.43 1.58
N GLN A 43 -18.86 0.10 2.43
CA GLN A 43 -20.30 0.04 2.18
C GLN A 43 -20.67 1.02 1.06
N LEU A 44 -20.81 0.50 -0.16
CA LEU A 44 -21.20 1.30 -1.34
C LEU A 44 -22.70 1.61 -1.38
N ALA A 45 -23.53 0.71 -0.86
CA ALA A 45 -24.97 0.87 -0.81
C ALA A 45 -25.36 2.10 0.04
N GLY A 46 -26.33 2.87 -0.43
CA GLY A 46 -26.73 4.14 0.19
C GLY A 46 -25.80 5.33 -0.07
N LEU A 47 -24.63 5.12 -0.71
CA LEU A 47 -23.79 6.23 -1.15
C LEU A 47 -24.28 6.81 -2.49
N PRO A 48 -24.20 8.14 -2.68
CA PRO A 48 -24.43 8.75 -3.98
C PRO A 48 -23.36 8.30 -4.97
N ALA A 49 -23.69 8.23 -6.27
CA ALA A 49 -22.85 7.68 -7.33
C ALA A 49 -21.39 8.16 -7.29
N HIS A 50 -21.18 9.47 -7.17
CA HIS A 50 -19.84 10.09 -7.11
C HIS A 50 -19.00 9.71 -5.87
N ARG A 51 -19.56 8.99 -4.89
CA ARG A 51 -18.86 8.48 -3.70
C ARG A 51 -18.77 6.96 -3.66
N ARG A 52 -19.25 6.26 -4.68
CA ARG A 52 -19.15 4.79 -4.78
C ARG A 52 -17.72 4.42 -5.19
N GLU A 53 -16.81 4.45 -4.22
CA GLU A 53 -15.38 4.19 -4.38
C GLU A 53 -14.96 2.96 -3.56
N VAL A 54 -14.20 2.07 -4.20
CA VAL A 54 -13.53 0.94 -3.52
C VAL A 54 -12.07 1.26 -3.30
N GLU A 55 -11.50 0.69 -2.25
CA GLU A 55 -10.08 0.80 -1.91
C GLU A 55 -9.45 -0.58 -2.02
N VAL A 56 -8.59 -0.77 -3.02
CA VAL A 56 -7.91 -2.03 -3.31
C VAL A 56 -6.50 -2.00 -2.73
N LEU A 57 -6.21 -2.93 -1.84
CA LEU A 57 -4.87 -3.21 -1.33
C LEU A 57 -4.16 -4.19 -2.25
N ILE A 58 -3.07 -3.75 -2.89
CA ILE A 58 -2.30 -4.58 -3.82
C ILE A 58 -0.80 -4.35 -3.64
N ALA A 59 -0.02 -5.43 -3.68
CA ALA A 59 1.43 -5.36 -3.63
C ALA A 59 2.01 -4.96 -4.99
N GLY A 60 2.95 -4.01 -5.01
CA GLY A 60 3.64 -3.57 -6.21
C GLY A 60 4.26 -2.19 -6.01
N ASP A 61 5.06 -1.77 -6.99
CA ASP A 61 5.83 -0.52 -6.89
C ASP A 61 5.50 0.46 -8.06
N ASP A 62 4.83 0.00 -9.12
CA ASP A 62 4.40 0.80 -10.27
C ASP A 62 2.95 1.26 -10.11
N ALA A 63 2.74 2.51 -9.69
CA ALA A 63 1.40 3.03 -9.45
C ALA A 63 0.49 3.02 -10.70
N PRO A 64 0.94 3.46 -11.90
CA PRO A 64 0.17 3.30 -13.14
C PRO A 64 -0.28 1.87 -13.43
N GLU A 65 0.61 0.88 -13.28
CA GLU A 65 0.28 -0.53 -13.51
C GLU A 65 -0.78 -1.02 -12.51
N LEU A 66 -0.57 -0.74 -11.23
CA LEU A 66 -1.50 -1.11 -10.16
C LEU A 66 -2.88 -0.47 -10.34
N GLN A 67 -2.93 0.78 -10.79
CA GLN A 67 -4.18 1.47 -11.11
C GLN A 67 -4.92 0.82 -12.27
N ALA A 68 -4.21 0.47 -13.34
CA ALA A 68 -4.80 -0.21 -14.49
C ALA A 68 -5.39 -1.58 -14.09
N ILE A 69 -4.66 -2.35 -13.29
CA ILE A 69 -5.14 -3.64 -12.76
C ILE A 69 -6.42 -3.46 -11.95
N ALA A 70 -6.44 -2.52 -11.00
CA ALA A 70 -7.61 -2.30 -10.16
C ALA A 70 -8.85 -1.87 -10.97
N ILE A 71 -8.68 -0.99 -11.96
CA ILE A 71 -9.76 -0.55 -12.86
C ILE A 71 -10.30 -1.72 -13.66
N GLU A 72 -9.43 -2.56 -14.23
CA GLU A 72 -9.84 -3.73 -15.02
C GLU A 72 -10.67 -4.72 -14.18
N LEU A 73 -10.22 -4.99 -12.94
CA LEU A 73 -10.94 -5.88 -12.03
C LEU A 73 -12.27 -5.29 -11.59
N CYS A 74 -12.34 -3.98 -11.33
CA CYS A 74 -13.60 -3.31 -11.03
C CYS A 74 -14.56 -3.35 -12.23
N ALA A 75 -14.06 -3.12 -13.46
CA ALA A 75 -14.89 -3.17 -14.66
C ALA A 75 -15.51 -4.56 -14.84
N LYS A 76 -14.71 -5.61 -14.61
CA LYS A 76 -15.18 -7.01 -14.64
C LYS A 76 -16.20 -7.32 -13.55
N ALA A 77 -15.99 -6.81 -12.33
CA ALA A 77 -16.85 -7.12 -11.20
C ALA A 77 -18.19 -6.37 -11.24
N PHE A 78 -18.19 -5.11 -11.64
CA PHE A 78 -19.36 -4.23 -11.59
C PHE A 78 -20.07 -4.05 -12.95
N GLY A 79 -19.41 -4.39 -14.06
CA GLY A 79 -19.98 -4.25 -15.41
C GLY A 79 -20.16 -2.79 -15.86
N THR A 80 -19.40 -1.86 -15.27
CA THR A 80 -19.45 -0.41 -15.51
C THR A 80 -18.19 0.09 -16.20
N PHE A 81 -18.03 1.41 -16.31
CA PHE A 81 -16.80 2.09 -16.68
C PHE A 81 -16.18 2.77 -15.44
N PRO A 82 -15.32 2.07 -14.68
CA PRO A 82 -14.75 2.63 -13.46
C PRO A 82 -13.79 3.78 -13.75
N THR A 83 -13.70 4.72 -12.82
CA THR A 83 -12.80 5.87 -12.90
C THR A 83 -11.63 5.72 -11.94
N ALA A 84 -10.43 6.07 -12.43
CA ALA A 84 -9.21 6.17 -11.65
C ALA A 84 -9.37 7.14 -10.47
N GLY A 85 -9.11 6.67 -9.26
CA GLY A 85 -8.90 7.49 -8.07
C GLY A 85 -7.40 7.63 -7.75
N VAL A 86 -7.10 8.09 -6.54
CA VAL A 86 -5.72 8.23 -6.06
C VAL A 86 -5.10 6.87 -5.75
N VAL A 87 -3.81 6.71 -6.09
CA VAL A 87 -2.97 5.61 -5.60
C VAL A 87 -2.08 6.14 -4.48
N THR A 88 -2.17 5.53 -3.30
CA THR A 88 -1.27 5.83 -2.17
C THR A 88 -0.52 4.57 -1.78
N PHE A 89 0.69 4.72 -1.24
CA PHE A 89 1.43 3.61 -0.65
C PHE A 89 1.30 3.69 0.86
N VAL A 90 1.00 2.56 1.50
CA VAL A 90 0.85 2.46 2.95
C VAL A 90 2.07 1.75 3.53
N SER A 91 2.51 2.25 4.68
CA SER A 91 3.52 1.56 5.48
C SER A 91 2.85 0.70 6.54
N ARG A 92 3.31 -0.55 6.63
CA ARG A 92 2.78 -1.57 7.54
C ARG A 92 3.80 -1.96 8.61
N GLY A 93 4.86 -1.17 8.74
CA GLY A 93 5.97 -1.43 9.65
C GLY A 93 6.81 -2.65 9.31
N THR A 94 6.81 -3.08 8.05
CA THR A 94 7.48 -4.31 7.59
C THR A 94 8.89 -4.05 7.04
N ASP A 95 9.68 -5.10 6.81
CA ASP A 95 11.00 -4.94 6.16
C ASP A 95 10.89 -4.35 4.74
N GLU A 96 9.76 -4.53 4.08
CA GLU A 96 9.50 -3.87 2.79
C GLU A 96 9.37 -2.36 2.94
N ASP A 97 8.91 -1.86 4.08
CA ASP A 97 8.89 -0.43 4.38
C ASP A 97 10.31 0.10 4.57
N VAL A 98 11.18 -0.66 5.25
CA VAL A 98 12.60 -0.34 5.35
C VAL A 98 13.22 -0.24 3.96
N ARG A 99 13.07 -1.29 3.15
CA ARG A 99 13.61 -1.32 1.77
C ARG A 99 13.06 -0.18 0.93
N GLY A 100 11.77 0.14 1.05
CA GLY A 100 11.14 1.25 0.36
C GLY A 100 11.72 2.62 0.74
N VAL A 101 11.94 2.85 2.04
CA VAL A 101 12.59 4.07 2.53
C VAL A 101 14.02 4.17 2.01
N LEU A 102 14.82 3.11 2.16
CA LEU A 102 16.21 3.09 1.70
C LEU A 102 16.32 3.33 0.18
N ALA A 103 15.46 2.69 -0.62
CA ALA A 103 15.40 2.90 -2.05
C ALA A 103 15.01 4.35 -2.42
N GLY A 104 14.13 5.00 -1.64
CA GLY A 104 13.78 6.41 -1.81
C GLY A 104 14.96 7.37 -1.58
N PHE A 105 15.92 6.96 -0.76
CA PHE A 105 17.21 7.65 -0.60
C PHE A 105 18.28 7.18 -1.60
N GLY A 106 18.02 6.13 -2.38
CA GLY A 106 18.98 5.54 -3.31
C GLY A 106 20.11 4.77 -2.62
N VAL A 107 19.84 4.22 -1.43
CA VAL A 107 20.79 3.42 -0.63
C VAL A 107 20.23 2.02 -0.38
N SER A 108 21.08 1.12 0.09
CA SER A 108 20.69 -0.24 0.49
C SER A 108 21.31 -0.60 1.83
N GLY A 109 20.75 -1.59 2.52
CA GLY A 109 21.27 -2.03 3.80
C GLY A 109 20.71 -3.36 4.26
N ASP A 110 21.40 -3.95 5.23
CA ASP A 110 20.97 -5.17 5.91
C ASP A 110 19.99 -4.84 7.04
N ILE A 111 18.96 -5.66 7.20
CA ILE A 111 17.86 -5.43 8.13
C ILE A 111 17.82 -6.58 9.12
N VAL A 112 17.81 -6.24 10.41
CA VAL A 112 17.63 -7.20 11.51
C VAL A 112 16.53 -6.68 12.42
N ARG A 113 15.56 -7.54 12.73
CA ARG A 113 14.53 -7.27 13.73
C ARG A 113 14.78 -8.04 15.02
N SER A 114 14.50 -7.38 16.12
CA SER A 114 14.54 -7.97 17.46
C SER A 114 13.44 -7.36 18.31
N VAL A 115 13.06 -8.08 19.36
CA VAL A 115 12.25 -7.52 20.44
C VAL A 115 13.20 -7.17 21.58
N ASP A 116 13.07 -5.98 22.16
CA ASP A 116 13.88 -5.58 23.31
C ASP A 116 13.40 -6.24 24.63
N ASP A 117 14.07 -5.91 25.73
CA ASP A 117 13.76 -6.46 27.06
C ASP A 117 12.39 -6.00 27.60
N GLU A 118 11.81 -4.92 27.06
CA GLU A 118 10.50 -4.38 27.44
C GLU A 118 9.38 -4.87 26.50
N GLY A 119 9.71 -5.63 25.45
CA GLY A 119 8.75 -6.18 24.50
C GLY A 119 8.51 -5.32 23.26
N TRP A 120 9.30 -4.27 23.04
CA TRP A 120 9.18 -3.38 21.87
C TRP A 120 9.92 -3.92 20.66
N ASP A 121 9.36 -3.69 19.47
CA ASP A 121 10.04 -4.01 18.22
C ASP A 121 11.18 -3.01 17.96
N VAL A 122 12.36 -3.53 17.68
CA VAL A 122 13.56 -2.77 17.36
C VAL A 122 14.11 -3.25 16.02
N VAL A 123 14.29 -2.30 15.10
CA VAL A 123 14.83 -2.57 13.77
C VAL A 123 16.24 -1.99 13.67
N THR A 124 17.23 -2.86 13.49
CA THR A 124 18.60 -2.45 13.19
C THR A 124 18.82 -2.48 11.68
N VAL A 125 19.23 -1.35 11.11
CA VAL A 125 19.60 -1.20 9.70
C VAL A 125 21.10 -0.94 9.59
N THR A 126 21.80 -1.77 8.84
CA THR A 126 23.25 -1.61 8.62
C THR A 126 23.49 -1.07 7.21
N LEU A 127 24.13 0.09 7.11
CA LEU A 127 24.38 0.84 5.87
C LEU A 127 25.89 0.93 5.57
N ASP A 128 26.24 1.13 4.29
CA ASP A 128 27.60 1.47 3.90
C ASP A 128 27.93 2.91 4.34
N LYS A 129 29.07 3.12 4.98
CA LYS A 129 29.52 4.46 5.40
C LYS A 129 29.62 5.45 4.22
N ALA A 130 29.92 4.99 3.02
CA ALA A 130 30.01 5.81 1.82
C ALA A 130 28.66 6.45 1.46
N ASP A 131 27.55 5.76 1.68
CA ASP A 131 26.20 6.28 1.37
C ASP A 131 25.85 7.48 2.27
N LEU A 132 26.30 7.45 3.53
CA LEU A 132 26.07 8.53 4.50
C LEU A 132 26.90 9.79 4.22
N THR A 133 27.88 9.74 3.30
CA THR A 133 28.62 10.95 2.89
C THR A 133 27.75 11.91 2.08
N ARG A 134 26.72 11.38 1.41
CA ARG A 134 25.80 12.14 0.55
C ARG A 134 24.49 12.46 1.25
N ILE A 135 24.05 11.59 2.16
CA ILE A 135 22.73 11.65 2.79
C ILE A 135 22.92 11.63 4.30
N PRO A 136 22.48 12.66 5.04
CA PRO A 136 22.59 12.66 6.49
C PRO A 136 21.85 11.47 7.09
N GLU A 137 22.53 10.73 7.98
CA GLU A 137 21.96 9.59 8.72
C GLU A 137 20.62 9.95 9.38
N SER A 138 20.53 11.14 9.97
CA SER A 138 19.31 11.62 10.63
C SER A 138 18.08 11.67 9.73
N ARG A 139 18.25 11.93 8.42
CA ARG A 139 17.11 11.91 7.47
C ARG A 139 16.61 10.50 7.22
N ILE A 140 17.52 9.54 7.12
CA ILE A 140 17.19 8.13 6.92
C ILE A 140 16.52 7.61 8.20
N HIS A 141 17.10 7.92 9.36
CA HIS A 141 16.58 7.53 10.67
C HIS A 141 15.15 8.02 10.89
N THR A 142 14.89 9.33 10.71
CA THR A 142 13.53 9.88 10.84
C THR A 142 12.53 9.26 9.87
N ALA A 143 12.94 8.99 8.62
CA ALA A 143 12.05 8.36 7.64
C ALA A 143 11.72 6.91 8.02
N LEU A 144 12.70 6.16 8.53
CA LEU A 144 12.50 4.80 9.00
C LEU A 144 11.60 4.76 10.23
N GLU A 145 11.84 5.59 11.24
CA GLU A 145 10.96 5.65 12.43
C GLU A 145 9.52 6.00 12.07
N ALA A 146 9.32 6.95 11.14
CA ALA A 146 7.99 7.33 10.69
C ALA A 146 7.28 6.21 9.91
N SER A 147 8.01 5.46 9.08
CA SER A 147 7.45 4.34 8.31
C SER A 147 7.23 3.08 9.13
N LEU A 148 8.04 2.85 10.17
CA LEU A 148 8.01 1.63 10.96
C LEU A 148 7.18 1.75 12.24
N ASN A 149 7.07 2.96 12.78
CA ASN A 149 6.43 3.22 14.07
C ASN A 149 7.01 2.34 15.19
N CYS A 150 8.33 2.10 15.15
CA CYS A 150 9.08 1.37 16.15
C CYS A 150 10.50 1.96 16.29
N GLU A 151 11.28 1.48 17.24
CA GLU A 151 12.63 1.98 17.45
C GLU A 151 13.57 1.52 16.33
N VAL A 152 14.40 2.45 15.83
CA VAL A 152 15.33 2.19 14.74
C VAL A 152 16.76 2.50 15.16
N HIS A 153 17.67 1.53 14.97
CA HIS A 153 19.11 1.73 15.12
C HIS A 153 19.78 1.67 13.76
N ILE A 154 20.56 2.70 13.41
CA ILE A 154 21.42 2.67 12.22
C ILE A 154 22.84 2.31 12.62
N ARG A 155 23.44 1.36 11.91
CA ARG A 155 24.84 0.98 12.02
C ARG A 155 25.52 1.20 10.68
N THR A 156 26.82 1.48 10.72
CA THR A 156 27.64 1.63 9.52
C THR A 156 28.70 0.55 9.45
N VAL A 157 28.93 0.01 8.26
CA VAL A 157 30.06 -0.87 7.94
C VAL A 157 31.01 -0.22 6.93
#